data_AF-A0A1I7UWE1-F1
#
_entry.id   AF-A0A1I7UWE1-F1
#
_cell.length_a   1.000
_cell.length_b   1.000
_cell.length_c   1.000
_cell.angle_alpha   90.00
_cell.angle_beta   90.00
_cell.angle_gamma   90.00
#
_symmetry.space_group_name_H-M   'P 1'
#
loop_
_entity.id
_entity.type
_entity.pdbx_description
1 polymer ?
#
loop_
_entity_poly.entity_id
_entity_poly.type
_entity_poly.pdbx_seq_one_letter_code
_entity_poly.pdbx_strand_id
1 'polypeptide(L)'
;MKYFAVAAIFFFQNIVDSAPVTAKNSTEPQCPEDKIEKIPECVGNLVTTVEKITKWVDQEYKFNDGEKKEFRTKCQDTKNCFDSVISSCPDFPTAVVNELDVMCSRFNFIIDKFTECVPKLDNLKCVNEVFGPKSLKKTTNEKCKDLKEHKTCAIEEVGKACGDKFQEIFEENFNLELKMHKC
;
A
#
# COMPACT_ATOMS: atom_id res chain seq x y z
N MET A 1 0.73 16.81 2.63
CA MET A 1 1.78 15.84 3.08
C MET A 1 1.62 15.19 4.48
N LYS A 2 1.33 15.89 5.59
CA LYS A 2 1.15 15.30 6.97
C LYS A 2 0.16 14.12 7.11
N TYR A 3 -0.67 13.87 6.10
CA TYR A 3 -1.78 12.92 6.14
C TYR A 3 -1.40 11.48 5.76
N PHE A 4 -0.32 11.27 5.00
CA PHE A 4 0.14 9.92 4.64
C PHE A 4 0.78 9.19 5.83
N ALA A 5 1.51 9.92 6.68
CA ALA A 5 2.04 9.46 7.97
C ALA A 5 0.95 8.86 8.88
N VAL A 6 -0.24 9.46 8.85
CA VAL A 6 -1.39 9.04 9.65
C VAL A 6 -2.10 7.86 8.97
N ALA A 7 -2.20 7.84 7.64
CA ALA A 7 -2.84 6.75 6.88
C ALA A 7 -2.06 5.42 7.01
N ALA A 8 -0.74 5.49 7.03
CA ALA A 8 0.18 4.45 7.44
C ALA A 8 -0.23 3.77 8.76
N ILE A 9 -0.38 4.56 9.83
CA ILE A 9 -0.73 4.12 11.19
C ILE A 9 -2.11 3.42 11.25
N PHE A 10 -3.09 3.87 10.47
CA PHE A 10 -4.41 3.22 10.40
C PHE A 10 -4.42 1.93 9.57
N PHE A 11 -3.53 1.83 8.57
CA PHE A 11 -3.27 0.57 7.86
C PHE A 11 -2.77 -0.51 8.84
N PHE A 12 -1.91 -0.13 9.79
CA PHE A 12 -1.42 -1.02 10.83
C PHE A 12 -2.49 -1.58 11.76
N GLN A 13 -3.44 -0.74 12.20
CA GLN A 13 -4.49 -1.20 13.11
C GLN A 13 -5.37 -2.27 12.46
N ASN A 14 -5.79 -2.06 11.21
CA ASN A 14 -6.57 -3.06 10.49
C ASN A 14 -5.82 -4.38 10.26
N ILE A 15 -4.49 -4.33 10.05
CA ILE A 15 -3.66 -5.54 9.84
C ILE A 15 -3.48 -6.33 11.14
N VAL A 16 -3.28 -5.65 12.27
CA VAL A 16 -3.12 -6.30 13.58
C VAL A 16 -4.46 -6.82 14.10
N ASP A 17 -5.55 -6.09 13.88
CA ASP A 17 -6.90 -6.48 14.35
C ASP A 17 -7.51 -7.63 13.54
N SER A 18 -7.06 -7.85 12.30
CA SER A 18 -7.53 -8.94 11.43
C SER A 18 -6.66 -10.20 11.48
N ALA A 19 -5.43 -10.11 12.01
CA ALA A 19 -4.63 -11.30 12.27
C ALA A 19 -5.30 -12.14 13.37
N PRO A 20 -5.49 -13.46 13.19
CA PRO A 20 -6.07 -14.32 14.22
C PRO A 20 -5.02 -14.53 15.32
N VAL A 21 -4.85 -13.58 16.24
CA VAL A 21 -3.88 -13.69 17.34
C VAL A 21 -4.45 -14.44 18.55
N THR A 22 -5.71 -14.90 18.50
CA THR A 22 -6.33 -15.65 19.58
C THR A 22 -6.64 -17.09 19.18
N ALA A 23 -5.64 -17.95 19.36
CA ALA A 23 -5.84 -19.38 19.59
C ALA A 23 -6.57 -19.61 20.93
N LYS A 24 -7.85 -19.24 21.02
CA LYS A 24 -8.74 -19.67 22.11
C LYS A 24 -10.16 -19.81 21.57
N ASN A 25 -10.52 -21.06 21.25
CA ASN A 25 -11.87 -21.56 20.96
C ASN A 25 -12.29 -21.61 19.49
N SER A 26 -11.65 -22.47 18.69
CA SER A 26 -12.35 -23.14 17.59
C SER A 26 -11.55 -24.34 17.08
N THR A 27 -12.30 -25.37 16.70
CA THR A 27 -11.87 -26.75 16.44
C THR A 27 -11.37 -26.97 15.01
N GLU A 28 -10.59 -26.05 14.44
CA GLU A 28 -10.10 -26.10 13.05
C GLU A 28 -8.68 -25.51 12.93
N PRO A 29 -7.89 -25.88 11.89
CA PRO A 29 -6.45 -26.11 11.98
C PRO A 29 -5.69 -24.85 12.40
N GLN A 30 -5.26 -24.85 13.64
CA GLN A 30 -4.55 -23.75 14.27
C GLN A 30 -3.14 -23.68 13.68
N CYS A 31 -2.81 -22.54 13.10
CA CYS A 31 -1.50 -22.28 12.53
C CYS A 31 -0.39 -22.67 13.53
N PRO A 32 0.73 -23.29 13.08
CA PRO A 32 1.79 -23.73 13.97
C PRO A 32 2.31 -22.61 14.89
N GLU A 33 2.51 -22.88 16.18
CA GLU A 33 2.92 -21.89 17.19
C GLU A 33 4.17 -21.11 16.78
N ASP A 34 5.18 -21.79 16.22
CA ASP A 34 6.44 -21.19 15.75
C ASP A 34 6.26 -20.18 14.61
N LYS A 35 5.10 -20.21 13.93
CA LYS A 35 4.75 -19.30 12.84
C LYS A 35 3.81 -18.19 13.31
N ILE A 36 2.96 -18.44 14.31
CA ILE A 36 2.25 -17.39 15.05
C ILE A 36 3.27 -16.44 15.69
N GLU A 37 4.37 -16.97 16.22
CA GLU A 37 5.49 -16.18 16.77
C GLU A 37 6.21 -15.31 15.71
N LYS A 38 6.14 -15.66 14.41
CA LYS A 38 6.70 -14.85 13.31
C LYS A 38 5.80 -13.70 12.87
N ILE A 39 4.50 -13.75 13.15
CA ILE A 39 3.57 -12.67 12.78
C ILE A 39 4.02 -11.33 13.37
N PRO A 40 4.36 -11.21 14.68
CA PRO A 40 4.92 -9.98 15.25
C PRO A 40 6.18 -9.48 14.53
N GLU A 41 7.07 -10.37 14.10
CA GLU A 41 8.28 -10.02 13.36
C GLU A 41 7.95 -9.43 11.97
N CYS A 42 7.05 -10.09 11.22
CA CYS A 42 6.60 -9.59 9.92
C CYS A 42 5.88 -8.25 10.04
N VAL A 43 5.07 -8.07 11.09
CA VAL A 43 4.43 -6.79 11.42
C VAL A 43 5.47 -5.74 11.78
N GLY A 44 6.52 -6.07 12.53
CA GLY A 44 7.64 -5.18 12.80
C GLY A 44 8.35 -4.71 11.52
N ASN A 45 8.62 -5.62 10.59
CA ASN A 45 9.18 -5.29 9.28
C ASN A 45 8.27 -4.35 8.48
N LEU A 46 6.96 -4.57 8.51
CA LEU A 46 5.97 -3.68 7.91
C LEU A 46 6.04 -2.29 8.55
N VAL A 47 6.08 -2.18 9.89
CA VAL A 47 6.20 -0.90 10.61
C VAL A 47 7.40 -0.10 10.12
N THR A 48 8.58 -0.72 10.08
CA THR A 48 9.79 -0.04 9.61
C THR A 48 9.70 0.38 8.14
N THR A 49 9.03 -0.40 7.29
CA THR A 49 8.81 -0.06 5.87
C THR A 49 7.95 1.20 5.75
N VAL A 50 6.92 1.31 6.56
CA VAL A 50 5.98 2.44 6.50
C VAL A 50 6.53 3.70 7.21
N GLU A 51 7.33 3.56 8.25
CA GLU A 51 8.05 4.69 8.85
C GLU A 51 8.96 5.38 7.83
N LYS A 52 9.63 4.59 6.97
CA LYS A 52 10.44 5.13 5.88
C LYS A 52 9.60 5.86 4.85
N ILE A 53 8.51 5.23 4.40
CA ILE A 53 7.50 5.88 3.54
C ILE A 53 7.11 7.25 4.13
N THR A 54 6.76 7.27 5.42
CA THR A 54 6.31 8.47 6.12
C THR A 54 7.35 9.58 6.10
N LYS A 55 8.59 9.25 6.47
CA LYS A 55 9.71 10.18 6.43
C LYS A 55 9.94 10.75 5.02
N TRP A 56 9.76 9.93 3.99
CA TRP A 56 9.97 10.36 2.60
C TRP A 56 8.84 11.22 2.07
N VAL A 57 7.60 10.99 2.52
CA VAL A 57 6.50 11.92 2.25
C VAL A 57 6.82 13.30 2.85
N ASP A 58 7.40 13.34 4.06
CA ASP A 58 7.81 14.60 4.68
C ASP A 58 8.99 15.28 3.97
N GLN A 59 9.73 14.55 3.13
CA GLN A 59 10.81 15.05 2.29
C GLN A 59 10.36 15.37 0.85
N GLU A 60 9.06 15.51 0.60
CA GLU A 60 8.49 15.82 -0.72
C GLU A 60 8.88 14.79 -1.80
N TYR A 61 9.01 13.52 -1.42
CA TYR A 61 9.34 12.43 -2.36
C TYR A 61 10.70 12.59 -3.05
N LYS A 62 11.64 13.31 -2.43
CA LYS A 62 13.03 13.41 -2.91
C LYS A 62 13.81 12.15 -2.52
N PHE A 63 13.84 11.16 -3.42
CA PHE A 63 14.57 9.91 -3.22
C PHE A 63 15.92 9.91 -3.93
N ASN A 64 16.99 9.54 -3.22
CA ASN A 64 18.21 9.09 -3.88
C ASN A 64 18.13 7.59 -4.24
N ASP A 65 19.00 7.13 -5.15
CA ASP A 65 18.98 5.74 -5.64
C ASP A 65 19.22 4.70 -4.53
N GLY A 66 19.98 5.07 -3.49
CA GLY A 66 20.19 4.23 -2.30
C GLY A 66 18.89 4.02 -1.52
N GLU A 67 18.13 5.10 -1.27
CA GLU A 67 16.84 5.05 -0.58
C GLU A 67 15.79 4.27 -1.38
N LYS A 68 15.77 4.42 -2.71
CA LYS A 68 14.89 3.62 -3.59
C LYS A 68 15.20 2.13 -3.49
N LYS A 69 16.49 1.77 -3.52
CA LYS A 69 16.93 0.36 -3.39
C LYS A 69 16.59 -0.20 -2.02
N GLU A 70 16.80 0.59 -0.97
CA GLU A 70 16.51 0.20 0.40
C GLU A 70 15.00 -0.03 0.61
N PHE A 71 14.15 0.85 0.06
CA PHE A 71 12.70 0.66 0.06
C PHE A 71 12.29 -0.65 -0.61
N ARG A 72 12.78 -0.88 -1.84
CA ARG A 72 12.47 -2.09 -2.62
C ARG A 72 12.85 -3.36 -1.86
N THR A 73 14.02 -3.34 -1.22
CA THR A 73 14.51 -4.44 -0.38
C THR A 73 13.57 -4.67 0.79
N LYS A 74 13.19 -3.62 1.52
CA LYS A 74 12.27 -3.72 2.67
C LYS A 74 10.87 -4.22 2.30
N CYS A 75 10.34 -3.75 1.18
CA CYS A 75 9.08 -4.26 0.63
C CYS A 75 9.18 -5.75 0.32
N GLN A 76 10.27 -6.19 -0.32
CA GLN A 76 10.47 -7.61 -0.63
C GLN A 76 10.65 -8.46 0.63
N ASP A 77 11.44 -8.00 1.59
CA ASP A 77 11.66 -8.71 2.86
C ASP A 77 10.34 -8.89 3.63
N THR A 78 9.51 -7.85 3.67
CA THR A 78 8.20 -7.90 4.33
C THR A 78 7.26 -8.87 3.63
N LYS A 79 7.21 -8.85 2.28
CA LYS A 79 6.42 -9.81 1.50
C LYS A 79 6.87 -11.24 1.72
N ASN A 80 8.17 -11.51 1.63
CA ASN A 80 8.74 -12.83 1.89
C ASN A 80 8.40 -13.34 3.30
N CYS A 81 8.37 -12.43 4.29
CA CYS A 81 7.97 -12.76 5.66
C CYS A 81 6.51 -13.26 5.70
N PHE A 82 5.58 -12.52 5.09
CA PHE A 82 4.17 -12.92 5.05
C PHE A 82 3.90 -14.13 4.15
N ASP A 83 4.64 -14.32 3.06
CA ASP A 83 4.54 -15.53 2.21
C ASP A 83 4.94 -16.79 3.00
N SER A 84 5.96 -16.68 3.86
CA SER A 84 6.34 -17.75 4.79
C SER A 84 5.26 -18.02 5.84
N VAL A 85 4.44 -17.04 6.21
CA VAL A 85 3.30 -17.22 7.12
C VAL A 85 2.15 -17.90 6.38
N ILE A 86 1.73 -17.39 5.22
CA ILE A 86 0.62 -17.97 4.42
C ILE A 86 0.87 -19.43 4.06
N SER A 87 2.09 -19.77 3.64
CA SER A 87 2.43 -21.15 3.23
C SER A 87 2.21 -22.19 4.33
N SER A 88 2.17 -21.77 5.59
CA SER A 88 2.00 -22.64 6.76
C SER A 88 0.76 -22.29 7.60
N CYS A 89 0.07 -21.21 7.25
CA CYS A 89 -1.16 -20.73 7.87
C CYS A 89 -2.12 -20.33 6.73
N PRO A 90 -2.73 -21.30 6.02
CA PRO A 90 -3.56 -21.02 4.85
C PRO A 90 -4.77 -20.13 5.16
N ASP A 91 -5.22 -20.16 6.41
CA ASP A 91 -6.33 -19.34 6.93
C ASP A 91 -5.89 -17.90 7.29
N PHE A 92 -4.60 -17.56 7.10
CA PHE A 92 -4.14 -16.18 7.27
C PHE A 92 -4.86 -15.24 6.30
N PRO A 93 -5.36 -14.07 6.75
CA PRO A 93 -6.15 -13.18 5.91
C PRO A 93 -5.37 -12.72 4.68
N THR A 94 -5.79 -13.18 3.50
CA THR A 94 -5.20 -12.76 2.21
C THR A 94 -5.32 -11.26 1.96
N ALA A 95 -6.29 -10.60 2.60
CA ALA A 95 -6.46 -9.15 2.58
C ALA A 95 -5.20 -8.40 3.04
N VAL A 96 -4.49 -8.92 4.06
CA VAL A 96 -3.27 -8.28 4.60
C VAL A 96 -2.16 -8.26 3.54
N VAL A 97 -1.97 -9.39 2.84
CA VAL A 97 -0.91 -9.51 1.83
C VAL A 97 -1.25 -8.76 0.54
N ASN A 98 -2.51 -8.78 0.11
CA ASN A 98 -2.96 -7.98 -1.03
C ASN A 98 -2.73 -6.48 -0.80
N GLU A 99 -3.00 -5.99 0.40
CA GLU A 99 -2.80 -4.57 0.72
C GLU A 99 -1.32 -4.20 0.83
N LEU A 100 -0.47 -5.08 1.36
CA LEU A 100 0.99 -4.91 1.30
C LEU A 100 1.49 -4.85 -0.14
N ASP A 101 0.98 -5.72 -1.01
CA ASP A 101 1.32 -5.72 -2.43
C ASP A 101 0.95 -4.40 -3.10
N VAL A 102 -0.28 -3.93 -2.88
CA VAL A 102 -0.76 -2.65 -3.40
C VAL A 102 0.11 -1.50 -2.90
N MET A 103 0.39 -1.44 -1.60
CA MET A 103 1.23 -0.39 -1.03
C MET A 103 2.62 -0.37 -1.66
N CYS A 104 3.30 -1.53 -1.71
CA CYS A 104 4.63 -1.63 -2.31
C CYS A 104 4.64 -1.28 -3.79
N SER A 105 3.60 -1.68 -4.54
CA SER A 105 3.43 -1.33 -5.95
C SER A 105 3.28 0.19 -6.13
N ARG A 106 2.35 0.80 -5.38
CA ARG A 106 2.06 2.23 -5.44
C ARG A 106 3.29 3.08 -5.12
N PHE A 107 4.03 2.75 -4.06
CA PHE A 107 5.25 3.49 -3.72
C PHE A 107 6.36 3.28 -4.74
N ASN A 108 6.53 2.06 -5.26
CA ASN A 108 7.50 1.84 -6.35
C ASN A 108 7.18 2.67 -7.59
N PHE A 109 5.90 2.79 -7.95
CA PHE A 109 5.47 3.68 -9.01
C PHE A 109 5.83 5.15 -8.70
N ILE A 110 5.53 5.61 -7.48
CA ILE A 110 5.81 6.99 -7.06
C ILE A 110 7.31 7.31 -7.18
N ILE A 111 8.18 6.47 -6.61
CA ILE A 111 9.62 6.75 -6.52
C ILE A 111 10.36 6.61 -7.86
N ASP A 112 9.78 5.86 -8.79
CA ASP A 112 10.44 5.50 -10.05
C ASP A 112 9.94 6.35 -11.22
N LYS A 113 8.61 6.52 -11.33
CA LYS A 113 7.98 7.07 -12.53
C LYS A 113 7.18 8.35 -12.28
N PHE A 114 6.79 8.62 -11.04
CA PHE A 114 5.81 9.68 -10.74
C PHE A 114 6.32 10.81 -9.85
N THR A 115 7.55 10.73 -9.36
CA THR A 115 8.12 11.62 -8.34
C THR A 115 7.97 13.11 -8.70
N GLU A 116 8.21 13.48 -9.95
CA GLU A 116 8.13 14.88 -10.42
C GLU A 116 6.70 15.44 -10.40
N CYS A 117 5.68 14.57 -10.50
CA CYS A 117 4.27 14.95 -10.50
C CYS A 117 3.69 15.03 -9.07
N VAL A 118 4.27 14.31 -8.09
CA VAL A 118 3.73 14.21 -6.73
C VAL A 118 3.46 15.56 -6.04
N PRO A 119 4.36 16.56 -6.11
CA PRO A 119 4.14 17.85 -5.46
C PRO A 119 2.89 18.59 -5.97
N LYS A 120 2.37 18.23 -7.15
CA LYS A 120 1.20 18.86 -7.77
C LYS A 120 -0.12 18.18 -7.39
N LEU A 121 -0.07 17.00 -6.76
CA LEU A 121 -1.25 16.18 -6.47
C LEU A 121 -2.08 16.72 -5.30
N ASP A 122 -1.49 17.49 -4.38
CA ASP A 122 -2.17 17.99 -3.18
C ASP A 122 -3.43 18.84 -3.54
N ASN A 123 -3.51 19.39 -4.75
CA ASN A 123 -4.65 20.18 -5.25
C ASN A 123 -5.62 19.41 -6.17
N LEU A 124 -5.39 18.12 -6.43
CA LEU A 124 -6.16 17.33 -7.40
C LEU A 124 -7.24 16.52 -6.67
N LYS A 125 -8.51 16.84 -6.92
CA LYS A 125 -9.63 16.34 -6.11
C LYS A 125 -9.86 14.86 -6.35
N CYS A 126 -9.96 14.43 -7.61
CA CYS A 126 -10.18 13.03 -7.96
C CYS A 126 -8.96 12.17 -7.64
N VAL A 127 -7.75 12.66 -7.91
CA VAL A 127 -6.52 11.93 -7.55
C VAL A 127 -6.44 11.69 -6.05
N ASN A 128 -6.86 12.65 -5.21
CA ASN A 128 -6.86 12.47 -3.76
C ASN A 128 -7.85 11.40 -3.26
N GLU A 129 -8.94 11.14 -3.99
CA GLU A 129 -9.92 10.10 -3.62
C GLU A 129 -9.43 8.68 -3.88
N VAL A 130 -8.56 8.49 -4.89
CA VAL A 130 -8.07 7.18 -5.35
C VAL A 130 -6.61 6.89 -5.01
N PHE A 131 -5.77 7.93 -4.98
CA PHE A 131 -4.33 7.84 -4.81
C PHE A 131 -3.84 8.52 -3.51
N GLY A 132 -4.66 9.41 -2.96
CA GLY A 132 -4.35 10.15 -1.75
C GLY A 132 -4.51 9.33 -0.45
N PRO A 133 -4.22 9.96 0.70
CA PRO A 133 -4.29 9.32 2.02
C PRO A 133 -5.69 8.80 2.39
N LYS A 134 -6.74 9.37 1.80
CA LYS A 134 -8.12 8.92 2.01
C LYS A 134 -8.34 7.51 1.46
N SER A 135 -7.83 7.25 0.25
CA SER A 135 -7.91 5.93 -0.40
C SER A 135 -7.31 4.83 0.49
N LEU A 136 -6.22 5.14 1.18
CA LEU A 136 -5.53 4.20 2.07
C LEU A 136 -6.38 3.75 3.28
N LYS A 137 -7.36 4.55 3.71
CA LYS A 137 -8.22 4.22 4.86
C LYS A 137 -9.48 3.44 4.51
N LYS A 138 -9.73 3.23 3.22
CA LYS A 138 -10.96 2.63 2.69
C LYS A 138 -10.80 1.12 2.61
N THR A 139 -11.91 0.39 2.78
CA THR A 139 -11.98 -1.04 2.50
C THR A 139 -11.75 -1.32 1.01
N THR A 140 -11.43 -2.55 0.64
CA THR A 140 -11.25 -2.94 -0.77
C THR A 140 -12.48 -2.60 -1.63
N ASN A 141 -13.70 -2.80 -1.11
CA ASN A 141 -14.94 -2.47 -1.83
C ASN A 141 -15.10 -0.96 -2.06
N GLU A 142 -14.82 -0.15 -1.04
CA GLU A 142 -14.84 1.31 -1.14
C GLU A 142 -13.77 1.80 -2.13
N LYS A 143 -12.54 1.25 -2.07
CA LYS A 143 -11.48 1.54 -3.05
C LYS A 143 -11.91 1.19 -4.47
N CYS A 144 -12.52 0.03 -4.69
CA CYS A 144 -13.01 -0.34 -6.01
C CYS A 144 -14.10 0.60 -6.54
N LYS A 145 -14.99 1.05 -5.65
CA LYS A 145 -16.01 2.04 -6.01
C LYS A 145 -15.35 3.36 -6.44
N ASP A 146 -14.43 3.89 -5.64
CA ASP A 146 -13.76 5.15 -5.94
C ASP A 146 -12.89 5.06 -7.21
N LEU A 147 -12.15 3.95 -7.39
CA LEU A 147 -11.35 3.71 -8.58
C LEU A 147 -12.25 3.71 -9.83
N LYS A 148 -13.44 3.10 -9.77
CA LYS A 148 -14.39 3.11 -10.90
C LYS A 148 -15.02 4.48 -11.13
N GLU A 149 -15.43 5.17 -10.07
CA GLU A 149 -16.11 6.48 -10.14
C GLU A 149 -15.16 7.62 -10.56
N HIS A 150 -13.90 7.57 -10.15
CA HIS A 150 -12.95 8.68 -10.34
C HIS A 150 -11.90 8.44 -11.42
N LYS A 151 -11.92 7.30 -12.14
CA LYS A 151 -10.92 6.97 -13.17
C LYS A 151 -10.69 8.11 -14.16
N THR A 152 -11.74 8.53 -14.87
CA THR A 152 -11.61 9.54 -15.93
C THR A 152 -11.12 10.87 -15.39
N CYS A 153 -11.71 11.36 -14.30
CA CYS A 153 -11.33 12.66 -13.76
C CYS A 153 -9.94 12.67 -13.11
N ALA A 154 -9.49 11.57 -12.49
CA ALA A 154 -8.15 11.47 -11.94
C ALA A 154 -7.07 11.46 -13.05
N ILE A 155 -7.30 10.71 -14.13
CA ILE A 155 -6.40 10.68 -15.29
C ILE A 155 -6.31 12.07 -15.92
N GLU A 156 -7.45 12.74 -16.14
CA GLU A 156 -7.46 14.11 -16.68
C GLU A 156 -6.78 15.14 -15.76
N GLU A 157 -6.98 15.04 -14.44
CA GLU A 157 -6.33 15.91 -13.46
C GLU A 157 -4.81 15.79 -13.54
N VAL A 158 -4.29 14.55 -13.66
CA VAL A 158 -2.85 14.31 -13.85
C VAL A 158 -2.37 14.86 -15.19
N GLY A 159 -3.09 14.63 -16.28
CA GLY A 159 -2.72 15.18 -17.59
C GLY A 159 -2.64 16.70 -17.58
N LYS A 160 -3.63 17.38 -16.97
CA LYS A 160 -3.64 18.84 -16.84
C LYS A 160 -2.51 19.38 -15.96
N ALA A 161 -2.18 18.70 -14.86
CA ALA A 161 -1.19 19.19 -13.90
C ALA A 161 0.26 18.83 -14.27
N CYS A 162 0.46 17.66 -14.87
CA CYS A 162 1.76 17.03 -15.07
C CYS A 162 2.10 16.78 -16.55
N GLY A 163 1.13 16.82 -17.46
CA GLY A 163 1.30 16.62 -18.89
C GLY A 163 1.07 15.17 -19.34
N ASP A 164 0.96 14.98 -20.66
CA ASP A 164 0.51 13.74 -21.31
C ASP A 164 1.37 12.52 -20.91
N LYS A 165 2.69 12.69 -20.79
CA LYS A 165 3.59 11.63 -20.32
C LYS A 165 3.16 11.07 -18.96
N PHE A 166 2.81 11.94 -18.00
CA PHE A 166 2.39 11.51 -16.67
C PHE A 166 0.95 11.00 -16.67
N GLN A 167 0.11 11.48 -17.58
CA GLN A 167 -1.23 10.95 -17.80
C GLN A 167 -1.17 9.46 -18.19
N GLU A 168 -0.38 9.11 -19.20
CA GLU A 168 -0.20 7.73 -19.67
C GLU A 168 0.35 6.83 -18.55
N ILE A 169 1.43 7.28 -17.90
CA ILE A 169 2.06 6.58 -16.77
C ILE A 169 1.05 6.35 -15.63
N PHE A 170 0.24 7.35 -15.30
CA PHE A 170 -0.78 7.24 -14.25
C PHE A 170 -1.92 6.32 -14.65
N GLU A 171 -2.39 6.36 -15.90
CA GLU A 171 -3.44 5.47 -16.40
C GLU A 171 -2.99 4.00 -16.36
N GLU A 172 -1.75 3.70 -16.76
CA GLU A 172 -1.16 2.36 -16.63
C GLU A 172 -1.19 1.88 -15.17
N ASN A 173 -0.73 2.72 -14.23
CA ASN A 173 -0.74 2.38 -12.82
C ASN A 173 -2.16 2.24 -12.26
N PHE A 174 -3.10 3.07 -12.72
CA PHE A 174 -4.50 3.00 -12.30
C PHE A 174 -5.13 1.66 -12.69
N ASN A 175 -4.88 1.20 -13.91
CA ASN A 175 -5.35 -0.10 -14.38
C ASN A 175 -4.69 -1.26 -13.60
N LEU A 176 -3.42 -1.10 -13.22
CA LEU A 176 -2.74 -2.06 -12.34
C LEU A 176 -3.42 -2.13 -10.96
N GLU A 177 -3.74 -0.99 -10.35
CA GLU A 177 -4.40 -0.96 -9.04
C GLU A 177 -5.80 -1.59 -9.07
N LEU A 178 -6.59 -1.32 -10.12
CA LEU A 178 -7.88 -2.00 -10.35
C LEU A 178 -7.71 -3.52 -10.34
N LYS A 179 -6.71 -4.04 -11.06
CA LYS A 179 -6.41 -5.47 -11.11
C LYS A 179 -5.96 -6.02 -9.75
N MET A 180 -5.11 -5.30 -9.03
CA MET A 180 -4.58 -5.74 -7.73
C MET A 180 -5.67 -5.78 -6.65
N HIS A 181 -6.61 -4.84 -6.67
CA HIS A 181 -7.77 -4.84 -5.78
C HIS A 181 -8.89 -5.80 -6.23
N LYS A 182 -8.73 -6.48 -7.37
CA LYS A 182 -9.75 -7.36 -7.99
C LYS A 182 -11.08 -6.63 -8.21
N CYS A 183 -10.98 -5.35 -8.57
CA CYS A 183 -12.07 -4.57 -9.11
C CYS A 183 -12.30 -4.96 -10.59
#